data_AF-A0A956CTL8-F1
#
_entry.id   AF-A0A956CTL8-F1
#
_cell.length_a   1.000
_cell.length_b   1.000
_cell.length_c   1.000
_cell.angle_alpha   90.00
_cell.angle_beta   90.00
_cell.angle_gamma   90.00
#
_symmetry.space_group_name_H-M   'P 1'
#
loop_
_entity.id
_entity.type
_entity.pdbx_description
1 polymer ?
#
loop_
_entity_poly.entity_id
_entity_poly.type
_entity_poly.pdbx_seq_one_letter_code
_entity_poly.pdbx_strand_id
1 'polypeptide(L)'
;MLAISKRWPEPEIEFRKWARGDLAKPYGLGEVQLVQVEPELWVANLVGQHGVRRHGGAAPVRYEAIQEGLGKVARFALEVGASVHMPRIGCGLAGGRWEEVEPLIAEALEPGGVETTVYDLDGESVEPMGNWPKR
;
A
#
# COMPACT_ATOMS: atom_id res chain seq x y z
N MET A 1 -2.62 -7.70 -1.07
CA MET A 1 -1.74 -8.04 -2.22
C MET A 1 -2.49 -8.70 -3.37
N LEU A 2 -3.44 -9.61 -3.10
CA LEU A 2 -4.16 -10.38 -4.14
C LEU A 2 -4.82 -9.56 -5.27
N ALA A 3 -5.33 -8.36 -5.02
CA ALA A 3 -5.95 -7.55 -6.06
C ALA A 3 -4.94 -6.95 -7.06
N ILE A 4 -3.80 -6.45 -6.57
CA ILE A 4 -2.72 -5.88 -7.42
C ILE A 4 -2.05 -7.01 -8.21
N SER A 5 -1.70 -8.11 -7.54
CA SER A 5 -1.02 -9.26 -8.16
C SER A 5 -1.84 -9.97 -9.24
N LYS A 6 -3.17 -9.82 -9.23
CA LYS A 6 -4.05 -10.35 -10.29
C LYS A 6 -3.89 -9.59 -11.60
N ARG A 7 -3.56 -8.29 -11.55
CA ARG A 7 -3.42 -7.43 -12.73
C ARG A 7 -1.96 -7.24 -13.14
N TRP A 8 -1.06 -7.04 -12.16
CA TRP A 8 0.37 -6.88 -12.38
C TRP A 8 1.15 -7.76 -11.37
N PRO A 9 1.84 -8.81 -11.80
CA PRO A 9 2.64 -9.65 -10.91
C PRO A 9 3.94 -8.97 -10.42
N GLU A 10 4.43 -7.96 -11.14
CA GLU A 10 5.73 -7.32 -10.92
C GLU A 10 5.88 -6.70 -9.53
N PRO A 11 4.91 -5.92 -8.99
CA PRO A 11 5.02 -5.36 -7.64
C PRO A 11 5.24 -6.41 -6.57
N GLU A 12 4.64 -7.59 -6.71
CA GLU A 12 4.83 -8.69 -5.76
C GLU A 12 6.19 -9.37 -5.92
N ILE A 13 6.61 -9.63 -7.15
CA ILE A 13 7.92 -10.22 -7.44
C ILE A 13 9.03 -9.32 -6.89
N GLU A 14 8.95 -8.01 -7.17
CA GLU A 14 9.93 -7.02 -6.73
C GLU A 14 9.91 -6.83 -5.21
N PHE A 15 8.74 -6.86 -4.58
CA PHE A 15 8.65 -6.82 -3.11
C PHE A 15 9.33 -8.04 -2.48
N ARG A 16 9.10 -9.24 -3.04
CA ARG A 16 9.72 -10.48 -2.53
C ARG A 16 11.24 -10.46 -2.69
N LYS A 17 11.77 -9.96 -3.81
CA LYS A 17 13.23 -9.77 -4.00
C LYS A 17 13.79 -8.80 -2.95
N TRP A 18 13.11 -7.68 -2.76
CA TRP A 18 13.51 -6.67 -1.78
C TRP A 18 13.52 -7.22 -0.35
N ALA A 19 12.46 -7.93 0.05
CA ALA A 19 12.34 -8.53 1.39
C ALA A 19 13.36 -9.64 1.67
N ARG A 20 13.89 -10.30 0.63
CA ARG A 20 14.99 -11.28 0.77
C ARG A 20 16.37 -10.65 0.86
N GLY A 21 16.47 -9.33 0.62
CA GLY A 21 17.76 -8.64 0.54
C GLY A 21 18.46 -8.79 -0.81
N ASP A 22 17.74 -9.22 -1.86
CA ASP A 22 18.30 -9.39 -3.21
C ASP A 22 18.56 -8.04 -3.92
N LEU A 23 18.05 -6.94 -3.36
CA LEU A 23 18.21 -5.59 -3.89
C LEU A 23 19.14 -4.77 -2.97
N ALA A 24 20.01 -3.95 -3.57
CA ALA A 24 20.81 -2.95 -2.87
C ALA A 24 19.96 -1.73 -2.44
N LYS A 25 18.81 -1.98 -1.81
CA LYS A 25 17.89 -0.99 -1.26
C LYS A 25 17.60 -1.34 0.19
N PRO A 26 17.55 -0.37 1.12
CA PRO A 26 17.23 -0.65 2.52
C PRO A 26 15.84 -1.29 2.59
N TYR A 27 15.70 -2.36 3.38
CA TYR A 27 14.42 -3.01 3.67
C TYR A 27 14.13 -2.87 5.16
N GLY A 28 13.04 -2.20 5.51
CA GLY A 28 12.71 -1.90 6.89
C GLY A 28 11.40 -1.13 7.02
N LEU A 29 10.94 -0.98 8.27
CA LEU A 29 9.79 -0.13 8.58
C LEU A 29 9.99 1.28 8.02
N GLY A 30 8.94 1.83 7.41
CA GLY A 30 8.97 3.17 6.81
C GLY A 30 9.61 3.23 5.44
N GLU A 31 10.18 2.13 4.94
CA GLU A 31 10.69 2.08 3.58
C GLU A 31 9.59 1.85 2.54
N VAL A 32 9.83 2.40 1.36
CA VAL A 32 8.93 2.30 0.20
C VAL A 32 9.70 1.82 -1.01
N GLN A 33 9.15 0.82 -1.69
CA GLN A 33 9.60 0.42 -3.03
C GLN A 33 8.56 0.85 -4.06
N LEU A 34 8.97 1.71 -4.97
CA LEU A 34 8.19 2.13 -6.14
C LEU A 34 8.48 1.19 -7.31
N VAL A 35 7.43 0.60 -7.87
CA VAL A 35 7.49 -0.31 -9.01
C VAL A 35 6.61 0.26 -10.12
N GLN A 36 7.21 0.64 -11.24
CA GLN A 36 6.46 1.09 -12.41
C GLN A 36 5.77 -0.10 -13.07
N VAL A 37 4.45 0.00 -13.29
CA VAL A 37 3.64 -1.07 -13.90
C VAL A 37 3.08 -0.68 -15.27
N GLU A 38 2.92 0.62 -15.53
CA GLU A 38 2.58 1.19 -16.83
C GLU A 38 3.34 2.54 -17.00
N PRO A 39 3.41 3.15 -18.20
CA PRO A 39 4.20 4.37 -18.42
C PRO A 39 3.91 5.52 -17.45
N GLU A 40 2.66 5.65 -16.99
CA GLU A 40 2.20 6.70 -16.06
C GLU A 40 1.64 6.13 -14.75
N LEU A 41 1.95 4.86 -14.43
CA LEU A 41 1.41 4.19 -13.24
C LEU A 41 2.49 3.45 -12.44
N TRP A 42 2.51 3.72 -11.15
CA TRP A 42 3.40 3.09 -10.18
C TRP A 42 2.62 2.45 -9.03
N VAL A 43 3.16 1.36 -8.52
CA VAL A 43 2.73 0.76 -7.26
C VAL A 43 3.78 1.06 -6.19
N ALA A 44 3.33 1.65 -5.08
CA ALA A 44 4.14 1.89 -3.90
C ALA A 44 3.95 0.75 -2.88
N ASN A 45 4.98 -0.10 -2.74
CA ASN A 45 5.04 -1.09 -1.68
C ASN A 45 5.59 -0.43 -0.41
N LEU A 46 4.72 -0.06 0.53
CA LEU A 46 5.07 0.54 1.82
C LEU A 46 5.21 -0.52 2.91
N VAL A 47 6.34 -0.53 3.62
CA VAL A 47 6.59 -1.44 4.75
C VAL A 47 6.14 -0.80 6.06
N GLY A 48 4.85 -0.96 6.39
CA GLY A 48 4.22 -0.34 7.56
C GLY A 48 4.14 -1.22 8.81
N GLN A 49 4.58 -2.49 8.71
CA GLN A 49 4.50 -3.45 9.81
C GLN A 49 5.72 -4.39 9.82
N HIS A 50 6.13 -4.80 11.02
CA HIS A 50 7.17 -5.81 11.21
C HIS A 50 6.53 -7.12 11.65
N GLY A 51 6.45 -8.08 10.74
CA GLY A 51 5.89 -9.41 10.97
C GLY A 51 4.36 -9.51 10.87
N VAL A 52 3.86 -10.75 10.89
CA VAL A 52 2.43 -11.11 10.84
C VAL A 52 1.90 -11.50 12.24
N ARG A 53 2.80 -11.66 13.22
CA ARG A 53 2.48 -12.16 14.58
C ARG A 53 2.79 -11.10 15.63
N ARG A 54 1.84 -10.89 16.55
CA ARG A 54 2.07 -10.14 17.80
C ARG A 54 3.23 -10.79 18.57
N HIS A 55 4.27 -10.02 18.85
CA HIS A 55 5.26 -10.35 19.89
C HIS A 55 5.12 -9.31 20.99
N GLY A 56 4.83 -9.74 22.23
CA GLY A 56 4.92 -8.89 23.41
C GLY A 56 3.83 -7.82 23.62
N GLY A 57 2.64 -7.95 23.01
CA GLY A 57 1.48 -7.12 23.38
C GLY A 57 1.40 -5.71 22.77
N ALA A 58 2.41 -5.26 22.01
CA ALA A 58 2.31 -4.04 21.20
C ALA A 58 1.57 -4.33 19.88
N ALA A 59 0.65 -3.44 19.47
CA ALA A 59 -0.03 -3.55 18.16
C ALA A 59 1.02 -3.62 17.03
N PRO A 60 0.86 -4.47 16.00
CA PRO A 60 1.89 -4.68 14.97
C PRO A 60 2.03 -3.51 13.97
N VAL A 61 1.04 -2.62 13.92
CA VAL A 61 1.10 -1.37 13.15
C VAL A 61 2.04 -0.39 13.86
N ARG A 62 2.99 0.20 13.13
CA ARG A 62 3.78 1.34 13.60
C ARG A 62 3.33 2.54 12.80
N TYR A 63 2.49 3.38 13.39
CA TYR A 63 1.93 4.56 12.73
C TYR A 63 3.04 5.50 12.25
N GLU A 64 4.13 5.60 12.99
CA GLU A 64 5.32 6.37 12.64
C GLU A 64 5.95 5.86 11.34
N ALA A 65 6.01 4.54 11.15
CA ALA A 65 6.54 3.93 9.92
C ALA A 65 5.60 4.17 8.73
N ILE A 66 4.28 4.14 8.95
CA ILE A 66 3.31 4.48 7.91
C ILE A 66 3.48 5.94 7.49
N GLN A 67 3.59 6.85 8.45
CA GLN A 67 3.78 8.28 8.19
C GLN A 67 5.09 8.54 7.42
N GLU A 68 6.20 7.94 7.83
CA GLU A 68 7.48 8.06 7.12
C GLU A 68 7.37 7.56 5.67
N GLY A 69 6.75 6.39 5.47
CA GLY A 69 6.54 5.84 4.15
C GLY A 69 5.63 6.71 3.28
N LEU A 70 4.54 7.25 3.84
CA LEU A 70 3.65 8.16 3.14
C LEU A 70 4.38 9.45 2.74
N GLY A 71 5.27 9.98 3.57
CA GLY A 71 6.13 11.11 3.21
C GLY A 71 7.03 10.82 2.01
N LYS A 72 7.58 9.61 1.90
CA LYS A 72 8.36 9.17 0.72
C LYS A 72 7.49 9.08 -0.53
N VAL A 73 6.26 8.56 -0.39
CA VAL A 73 5.27 8.50 -1.50
C VAL A 73 4.88 9.91 -1.94
N ALA A 74 4.58 10.81 -1.01
CA ALA A 74 4.23 12.20 -1.28
C ALA A 74 5.32 12.90 -2.09
N ARG A 75 6.59 12.77 -1.65
CA ARG A 75 7.73 13.36 -2.35
C ARG A 75 7.84 12.87 -3.79
N PHE A 76 7.69 11.57 -4.00
CA PHE A 76 7.73 11.00 -5.34
C PHE A 76 6.56 11.48 -6.20
N ALA A 77 5.33 11.49 -5.66
CA ALA A 77 4.15 11.95 -6.37
C ALA A 77 4.31 13.41 -6.84
N LEU A 78 4.86 14.28 -6.00
CA LEU A 78 5.17 15.66 -6.38
C LEU A 78 6.24 15.76 -7.47
N GLU A 79 7.29 14.94 -7.39
CA GLU A 79 8.38 14.92 -8.37
C GLU A 79 7.90 14.55 -9.78
N VAL A 80 6.92 13.65 -9.89
CA VAL A 80 6.37 13.19 -11.18
C VAL A 80 5.02 13.82 -11.53
N GLY A 81 4.47 14.69 -10.68
CA GLY A 81 3.14 15.30 -10.88
C GLY A 81 1.98 14.28 -10.84
N ALA A 82 2.08 13.25 -10.01
CA ALA A 82 1.07 12.19 -9.90
C ALA A 82 0.09 12.41 -8.75
N SER A 83 -1.12 11.87 -8.91
CA SER A 83 -2.07 11.64 -7.82
C SER A 83 -1.75 10.33 -7.08
N VAL A 84 -2.26 10.21 -5.86
CA VAL A 84 -2.11 9.00 -5.02
C VAL A 84 -3.46 8.32 -4.85
N HIS A 85 -3.47 7.00 -5.08
CA HIS A 85 -4.65 6.15 -5.03
C HIS A 85 -4.40 4.98 -4.08
N MET A 86 -5.27 4.79 -3.10
CA MET A 86 -5.09 3.71 -2.12
C MET A 86 -6.43 3.16 -1.60
N PRO A 87 -6.51 1.86 -1.24
CA PRO A 87 -7.63 1.39 -0.40
C PRO A 87 -7.50 1.95 1.02
N ARG A 88 -8.48 1.74 1.90
CA ARG A 88 -8.27 1.94 3.35
C ARG A 88 -7.12 1.05 3.87
N ILE A 89 -5.93 1.63 3.94
CA ILE A 89 -4.72 0.97 4.44
C ILE A 89 -4.73 0.93 5.98
N GLY A 90 -4.03 -0.04 6.57
CA GLY A 90 -3.96 -0.20 8.03
C GLY A 90 -5.20 -0.82 8.69
N CYS A 91 -6.34 -0.88 8.00
CA CYS A 91 -7.63 -1.37 8.52
C CYS A 91 -7.87 -2.88 8.34
N GLY A 92 -6.81 -3.70 8.33
CA GLY A 92 -6.88 -5.15 8.10
C GLY A 92 -6.49 -5.99 9.32
N LEU A 93 -6.03 -7.23 9.06
CA LEU A 93 -5.57 -8.24 10.04
C LEU A 93 -4.63 -7.72 11.16
N ALA A 94 -4.05 -6.54 11.00
CA ALA A 94 -3.15 -5.88 11.93
C ALA A 94 -3.87 -5.08 13.04
N GLY A 95 -5.19 -4.85 12.93
CA GLY A 95 -5.98 -4.15 13.94
C GLY A 95 -5.72 -2.64 14.04
N GLY A 96 -5.23 -2.02 12.96
CA GLY A 96 -5.15 -0.56 12.87
C GLY A 96 -6.54 0.06 12.78
N ARG A 97 -6.69 1.23 13.39
CA ARG A 97 -7.93 2.04 13.35
C ARG A 97 -7.82 3.04 12.21
N TRP A 98 -8.85 3.13 11.37
CA TRP A 98 -8.85 4.11 10.28
C TRP A 98 -8.68 5.53 10.82
N GLU A 99 -9.29 5.79 11.97
CA GLU A 99 -9.25 7.06 12.70
C GLU A 99 -7.82 7.49 13.09
N GLU A 100 -6.87 6.56 13.12
CA GLU A 100 -5.45 6.83 13.38
C GLU A 100 -4.63 6.95 12.10
N VAL A 101 -5.07 6.33 11.01
CA VAL A 101 -4.34 6.29 9.72
C VAL A 101 -4.71 7.47 8.83
N GLU A 102 -5.99 7.85 8.82
CA GLU A 102 -6.50 8.97 8.02
C GLU A 102 -5.76 10.29 8.31
N PRO A 103 -5.52 10.69 9.59
CA PRO A 103 -4.72 11.87 9.88
C PRO A 103 -3.29 11.81 9.34
N LEU A 104 -2.66 10.63 9.34
CA LEU A 104 -1.29 10.45 8.84
C LEU A 104 -1.22 10.60 7.31
N ILE A 105 -2.27 10.16 6.60
CA ILE A 105 -2.41 10.36 5.16
C ILE A 105 -2.54 11.85 4.86
N ALA A 106 -3.43 12.54 5.58
CA ALA A 106 -3.65 13.97 5.43
C ALA A 106 -2.35 14.76 5.70
N GLU A 107 -1.69 14.52 6.83
CA GLU A 107 -0.44 15.19 7.20
C GLU A 107 0.69 14.97 6.20
N ALA A 108 0.75 13.80 5.55
CA ALA A 108 1.82 13.48 4.61
C ALA A 108 1.56 14.04 3.20
N LEU A 109 0.31 14.05 2.73
CA LEU A 109 -0.03 14.31 1.32
C LEU A 109 -0.64 15.69 1.07
N GLU A 110 -1.44 16.22 2.00
CA GLU A 110 -2.14 17.50 1.82
C GLU A 110 -1.20 18.72 1.76
N PRO A 111 -0.16 18.85 2.61
CA PRO A 111 0.70 20.04 2.57
C PRO A 111 1.42 20.22 1.24
N GLY A 112 1.67 19.12 0.52
CA GLY A 112 2.26 19.14 -0.82
C GLY A 112 1.25 19.43 -1.94
N GLY A 113 -0.05 19.38 -1.66
CA GLY A 113 -1.10 19.45 -2.68
C GLY A 113 -1.21 18.19 -3.53
N VAL A 114 -0.85 17.02 -2.98
CA VAL A 114 -0.97 15.74 -3.70
C VAL A 114 -2.44 15.32 -3.74
N GLU A 115 -3.03 15.29 -4.94
CA GLU A 115 -4.39 14.77 -5.11
C GLU A 115 -4.46 13.32 -4.64
N THR A 116 -5.34 13.05 -3.67
CA THR A 116 -5.40 11.74 -3.01
C THR A 116 -6.82 11.19 -3.04
N THR A 117 -6.97 9.95 -3.49
CA THR A 117 -8.24 9.20 -3.48
C THR A 117 -8.13 7.94 -2.65
N VAL A 118 -9.01 7.80 -1.66
CA VAL A 118 -9.16 6.59 -0.83
C VAL A 118 -10.37 5.80 -1.31
N TYR A 119 -10.18 4.52 -1.60
CA TYR A 119 -11.23 3.61 -2.03
C TYR A 119 -11.71 2.71 -0.89
N ASP A 120 -13.03 2.66 -0.74
CA ASP A 120 -13.71 1.62 0.04
C ASP A 120 -14.01 0.43 -0.86
N LEU A 121 -13.42 -0.72 -0.52
CA LEU A 121 -13.73 -1.99 -1.16
C LEU A 121 -14.80 -2.66 -0.30
N ASP A 122 -16.06 -2.42 -0.64
CA ASP A 122 -17.17 -3.23 -0.10
C ASP A 122 -16.88 -4.69 -0.45
N GLY A 123 -16.92 -5.56 0.56
CA GLY A 123 -16.49 -6.95 0.49
C GLY A 123 -17.40 -7.85 -0.35
N GLU A 124 -17.73 -7.49 -1.59
CA GLU A 124 -18.39 -8.40 -2.52
C GLU A 124 -17.39 -9.46 -2.98
N SER A 125 -17.50 -10.64 -2.37
CA SER A 125 -17.14 -11.87 -3.04
C SER A 125 -17.83 -11.90 -4.39
N VAL A 126 -17.07 -11.71 -5.46
CA VAL A 126 -17.51 -12.06 -6.81
C VAL A 126 -17.84 -13.55 -6.76
N GLU A 127 -19.12 -13.90 -6.76
CA GLU A 127 -19.53 -15.28 -7.02
C GLU A 127 -18.90 -15.70 -8.36
N PRO A 128 -18.38 -16.93 -8.47
CA PRO A 128 -17.88 -17.41 -9.75
C PRO A 128 -19.00 -17.27 -10.77
N MET A 129 -18.74 -16.60 -11.90
CA MET A 129 -19.69 -16.43 -13.00
C MET A 129 -20.29 -17.78 -13.39
N GLY A 130 -21.45 -18.10 -12.81
CA GLY A 130 -22.27 -19.25 -13.11
C GLY A 130 -23.02 -18.97 -14.41
N ASN A 131 -22.74 -19.79 -15.42
CA ASN A 131 -23.53 -20.04 -16.64
C ASN A 131 -24.51 -18.95 -17.08
N TRP A 132 -24.09 -18.09 -18.02
CA TRP A 132 -25.03 -17.48 -18.94
C TRP A 132 -25.60 -18.55 -19.90
N PRO A 133 -26.91 -18.54 -20.20
CA PRO A 133 -27.52 -19.53 -21.09
C PRO A 133 -26.90 -19.47 -22.49
N LYS A 134 -26.56 -20.65 -23.04
CA LYS A 134 -26.21 -20.77 -24.45
C LYS A 134 -27.50 -20.73 -25.29
N ARG A 135 -27.68 -19.59 -25.98
CA ARG A 135 -28.69 -19.27 -27.00
C ARG A 135 -30.09 -18.98 -26.47
#